data_AF-A0A258CGW8-F1
#
_entry.id   AF-A0A258CGW8-F1
#
_cell.length_a   1.000
_cell.length_b   1.000
_cell.length_c   1.000
_cell.angle_alpha   90.00
_cell.angle_beta   90.00
_cell.angle_gamma   90.00
#
_symmetry.space_group_name_H-M   'P 1'
#
loop_
_entity.id
_entity.type
_entity.pdbx_description
1 polymer ?
#
loop_
_entity_poly.entity_id
_entity_poly.type
_entity_poly.pdbx_seq_one_letter_code
_entity_poly.pdbx_strand_id
1 'polypeptide(L)'
;NLLALMAEASASELNFEHLANICQQDVGLSFKLLRFINHASASHSQPISSLKHAMIYMGEAELKKFIALLALANLQGDAPTELVRQSLVRARFCDALANHVKLTKNPPSSFLTGLFSNVHLIVEQPQDELLAQLPLLTEVKLALLKREGQFGYFLELTEALEQADWPLTDDLLQSLPEGAELAPMYLEAVAWAESILRQV
;
A
#
# COMPACT_ATOMS: atom_id res chain seq x y z
N ASN A 1 10.75 -5.80 13.83
CA ASN A 1 10.48 -6.44 12.52
C ASN A 1 9.68 -5.53 11.57
N LEU A 2 8.77 -4.68 12.06
CA LEU A 2 7.94 -3.78 11.23
C LEU A 2 8.74 -2.89 10.26
N LEU A 3 9.65 -2.05 10.80
CA LEU A 3 10.45 -1.13 9.97
C LEU A 3 11.27 -1.88 8.92
N ALA A 4 11.73 -3.10 9.22
CA ALA A 4 12.44 -3.93 8.25
C ALA A 4 11.53 -4.39 7.10
N LEU A 5 10.30 -4.82 7.39
CA LEU A 5 9.32 -5.19 6.36
C LEU A 5 8.88 -3.98 5.52
N MET A 6 8.64 -2.83 6.17
CA MET A 6 8.33 -1.59 5.47
C MET A 6 9.49 -1.17 4.58
N ALA A 7 10.72 -1.27 5.07
CA ALA A 7 11.91 -0.93 4.30
C ALA A 7 12.07 -1.84 3.08
N GLU A 8 11.86 -3.14 3.26
CA GLU A 8 11.92 -4.13 2.18
C GLU A 8 10.85 -3.88 1.10
N ALA A 9 9.62 -3.57 1.52
CA ALA A 9 8.55 -3.23 0.58
C ALA A 9 8.79 -1.90 -0.16
N SER A 10 9.51 -0.97 0.48
CA SER A 10 9.79 0.38 -0.02
C SER A 10 10.98 0.46 -0.97
N ALA A 11 11.89 -0.51 -0.88
CA ALA A 11 13.13 -0.51 -1.65
C ALA A 11 12.85 -0.59 -3.16
N SER A 12 13.74 0.00 -3.96
CA SER A 12 13.64 -0.02 -5.43
C SER A 12 13.64 -1.46 -5.97
N GLU A 13 14.41 -2.34 -5.36
CA GLU A 13 14.50 -3.76 -5.67
C GLU A 13 14.29 -4.58 -4.39
N LEU A 14 13.56 -5.68 -4.50
CA LEU A 14 13.32 -6.59 -3.39
C LEU A 14 14.55 -7.49 -3.17
N ASN A 15 15.13 -7.43 -1.97
CA ASN A 15 16.11 -8.41 -1.51
C ASN A 15 15.40 -9.66 -0.99
N PHE A 16 15.23 -10.62 -1.89
CA PHE A 16 14.52 -11.85 -1.56
C PHE A 16 15.18 -12.68 -0.45
N GLU A 17 16.51 -12.76 -0.41
CA GLU A 17 17.21 -13.52 0.64
C GLU A 17 16.97 -12.89 2.01
N HIS A 18 17.02 -11.56 2.07
CA HIS A 18 16.73 -10.82 3.29
C HIS A 18 15.27 -11.00 3.73
N LEU A 19 14.31 -10.88 2.81
CA LEU A 19 12.89 -11.17 3.10
C LEU A 19 12.69 -12.60 3.60
N ALA A 20 13.32 -13.58 2.95
CA ALA A 20 13.22 -14.97 3.36
C ALA A 20 13.80 -15.17 4.76
N ASN A 21 14.90 -14.50 5.10
CA ASN A 21 15.48 -14.55 6.45
C ASN A 21 14.55 -13.92 7.49
N ILE A 22 13.92 -12.78 7.19
CA ILE A 22 12.91 -12.15 8.07
C ILE A 22 11.76 -13.13 8.32
N CYS A 23 11.25 -13.76 7.27
CA CYS A 23 10.15 -14.73 7.35
C CYS A 23 10.56 -16.04 8.05
N GLN A 24 11.80 -16.52 7.89
CA GLN A 24 12.31 -17.71 8.58
C GLN A 24 12.44 -17.51 10.09
N GLN A 25 12.76 -16.28 10.53
CA GLN A 25 12.83 -15.93 11.95
C GLN A 25 11.45 -15.85 12.61
N ASP A 26 10.38 -15.67 11.82
CA ASP A 26 9.00 -15.57 12.30
C ASP A 26 8.04 -16.44 11.46
N VAL A 27 7.81 -17.66 11.94
CA VAL A 27 6.90 -18.63 11.30
C VAL A 27 5.46 -18.10 11.22
N GLY A 28 5.04 -17.29 12.19
CA GLY A 28 3.71 -16.68 12.19
C GLY A 28 3.56 -15.65 11.07
N LEU A 29 4.59 -14.84 10.85
CA LEU A 29 4.68 -13.89 9.75
C LEU A 29 4.64 -14.58 8.38
N SER A 30 5.41 -15.66 8.23
CA SER A 30 5.39 -16.50 7.01
C SER A 30 3.99 -17.04 6.71
N PHE A 31 3.31 -17.58 7.73
CA PHE A 31 1.96 -18.12 7.58
C PHE A 31 0.96 -17.01 7.21
N LYS A 32 1.00 -15.86 7.89
CA LYS A 32 0.12 -14.71 7.58
C LYS A 32 0.33 -14.23 6.15
N LEU A 33 1.56 -14.07 5.70
CA LEU A 33 1.88 -13.63 4.35
C LEU A 33 1.36 -14.60 3.29
N LEU A 34 1.65 -15.89 3.43
CA LEU A 34 1.17 -16.90 2.48
C LEU A 34 -0.36 -17.00 2.49
N ARG A 35 -1.01 -16.97 3.66
CA ARG A 35 -2.48 -16.96 3.75
C ARG A 35 -3.08 -15.76 3.02
N PHE A 36 -2.51 -14.59 3.25
CA PHE A 36 -2.96 -13.34 2.64
C PHE A 36 -2.85 -13.38 1.11
N ILE A 37 -1.70 -13.82 0.61
CA ILE A 37 -1.44 -14.01 -0.82
C ILE A 37 -2.45 -15.00 -1.42
N ASN A 38 -2.66 -16.15 -0.78
CA ASN A 38 -3.57 -17.18 -1.29
C ASN A 38 -5.03 -16.70 -1.37
N HIS A 39 -5.45 -15.84 -0.44
CA HIS A 39 -6.80 -15.28 -0.49
C HIS A 39 -6.95 -14.25 -1.62
N ALA A 40 -5.97 -13.37 -1.81
CA ALA A 40 -5.98 -12.44 -2.94
C ALA A 40 -5.96 -13.18 -4.29
N SER A 41 -5.36 -14.36 -4.32
CA SER A 41 -5.25 -15.27 -5.47
C SER A 41 -6.39 -16.30 -5.58
N ALA A 42 -7.60 -16.05 -5.06
CA ALA A 42 -8.70 -17.04 -4.93
C ALA A 42 -9.14 -17.78 -6.22
N SER A 43 -8.61 -17.45 -7.41
CA SER A 43 -8.89 -18.11 -8.70
C SER A 43 -8.06 -19.36 -8.99
N HIS A 44 -7.20 -19.83 -8.08
CA HIS A 44 -6.16 -20.83 -8.40
C HIS A 44 -6.50 -22.26 -7.99
N SER A 45 -6.01 -23.22 -8.79
CA SER A 45 -6.13 -24.66 -8.54
C SER A 45 -5.09 -25.21 -7.55
N GLN A 46 -4.01 -24.47 -7.26
CA GLN A 46 -2.94 -24.88 -6.33
C GLN A 46 -2.53 -23.71 -5.42
N PRO A 47 -2.47 -23.92 -4.09
CA PRO A 47 -2.04 -22.89 -3.14
C PRO A 47 -0.56 -22.49 -3.31
N ILE A 48 -0.28 -21.20 -3.11
CA ILE A 48 1.07 -20.64 -2.98
C ILE A 48 1.66 -21.10 -1.64
N SER A 49 2.76 -21.86 -1.70
CA SER A 49 3.35 -22.57 -0.56
C SER A 49 4.67 -21.99 -0.07
N SER A 50 5.25 -21.01 -0.76
CA SER A 50 6.51 -20.37 -0.37
C SER A 50 6.64 -18.97 -0.95
N LEU A 51 7.51 -18.14 -0.35
CA LEU A 51 7.86 -16.81 -0.87
C LEU A 51 8.41 -16.86 -2.30
N LYS A 52 9.19 -17.90 -2.63
CA LYS A 52 9.75 -18.06 -3.97
C LYS A 52 8.65 -18.33 -4.99
N HIS A 53 7.71 -19.20 -4.63
CA HIS A 53 6.52 -19.46 -5.46
C HIS A 53 5.68 -18.18 -5.61
N ALA A 54 5.46 -17.43 -4.53
CA ALA A 54 4.75 -16.16 -4.56
C ALA A 54 5.38 -15.18 -5.56
N MET A 55 6.69 -14.94 -5.47
CA MET A 55 7.40 -14.00 -6.36
C MET A 55 7.30 -14.40 -7.84
N ILE A 56 7.53 -15.68 -8.15
CA ILE A 56 7.45 -16.17 -9.55
C ILE A 56 6.03 -15.98 -10.09
N TYR A 57 5.03 -16.17 -9.23
CA TYR A 57 3.63 -16.13 -9.63
C TYR A 57 3.11 -14.70 -9.82
N MET A 58 3.30 -13.81 -8.84
CA MET A 58 2.69 -12.47 -8.83
C MET A 58 3.62 -11.36 -9.32
N GLY A 59 4.91 -11.63 -9.41
CA GLY A 59 5.94 -10.63 -9.66
C GLY A 59 6.32 -9.82 -8.41
N GLU A 60 7.38 -9.03 -8.55
CA GLU A 60 7.96 -8.28 -7.43
C GLU A 60 7.03 -7.17 -6.90
N ALA A 61 6.33 -6.47 -7.80
CA ALA A 61 5.46 -5.36 -7.46
C ALA A 61 4.32 -5.77 -6.52
N GLU A 62 3.60 -6.84 -6.87
CA GLU A 62 2.52 -7.35 -6.01
C GLU A 62 3.06 -7.91 -4.70
N LEU A 63 4.21 -8.60 -4.73
CA LEU A 63 4.84 -9.11 -3.51
C LEU A 63 5.21 -7.98 -2.54
N LYS A 64 5.73 -6.84 -3.04
CA LYS A 64 5.99 -5.64 -2.22
C LYS A 64 4.72 -5.09 -1.57
N LYS A 65 3.60 -5.03 -2.29
CA LYS A 65 2.30 -4.63 -1.72
C LYS A 65 1.91 -5.54 -0.55
N PHE A 66 2.03 -6.86 -0.73
CA PHE A 66 1.71 -7.83 0.32
C PHE A 66 2.62 -7.75 1.55
N ILE A 67 3.92 -7.51 1.36
CA ILE A 67 4.86 -7.30 2.47
C ILE A 67 4.49 -6.02 3.24
N ALA A 68 4.14 -4.94 2.54
CA ALA A 68 3.72 -3.70 3.18
C ALA A 68 2.41 -3.86 3.98
N LEU A 69 1.45 -4.61 3.42
CA LEU A 69 0.21 -4.94 4.11
C LEU A 69 0.44 -5.80 5.34
N LEU A 70 1.34 -6.77 5.25
CA LEU A 70 1.74 -7.60 6.37
C LEU A 70 2.43 -6.78 7.48
N ALA A 71 3.26 -5.82 7.09
CA ALA A 71 3.88 -4.87 8.01
C ALA A 71 2.78 -4.11 8.79
N LEU A 72 1.79 -3.55 8.09
CA LEU A 72 0.66 -2.84 8.70
C LEU A 72 -0.23 -3.76 9.56
N ALA A 73 -0.49 -4.98 9.12
CA ALA A 73 -1.20 -6.01 9.88
C ALA A 73 -0.54 -6.31 11.23
N ASN A 74 0.79 -6.26 11.29
CA ASN A 74 1.54 -6.50 12.51
C ASN A 74 1.49 -5.32 13.50
N LEU A 75 0.96 -4.16 13.10
CA LEU A 75 0.70 -3.00 13.97
C LEU A 75 -0.64 -3.08 14.71
N GLN A 76 -1.58 -3.90 14.25
CA GLN A 76 -2.98 -3.86 14.72
C GLN A 76 -3.18 -4.15 16.22
N GLY A 77 -2.19 -4.73 16.91
CA GLY A 77 -2.27 -4.91 18.37
C GLY A 77 -2.39 -3.59 19.14
N ASP A 78 -1.80 -2.51 18.62
CA ASP A 78 -1.72 -1.19 19.29
C ASP A 78 -2.29 -0.04 18.43
N ALA A 79 -2.62 -0.29 17.15
CA ALA A 79 -3.05 0.73 16.20
C ALA A 79 -4.57 0.98 16.20
N PRO A 80 -5.05 2.24 16.10
CA PRO A 80 -6.45 2.53 15.88
C PRO A 80 -6.96 1.90 14.58
N THR A 81 -7.99 1.05 14.67
CA THR A 81 -8.55 0.29 13.53
C THR A 81 -8.93 1.20 12.36
N GLU A 82 -9.45 2.39 12.64
CA GLU A 82 -9.85 3.35 11.61
C GLU A 82 -8.66 3.92 10.83
N LEU A 83 -7.52 4.19 11.48
CA LEU A 83 -6.32 4.67 10.78
C LEU A 83 -5.77 3.60 9.84
N VAL A 84 -5.77 2.34 10.30
CA VAL A 84 -5.39 1.18 9.47
C VAL A 84 -6.34 1.06 8.29
N ARG A 85 -7.64 1.15 8.52
CA ARG A 85 -8.66 1.11 7.46
C ARG A 85 -8.44 2.21 6.43
N GLN A 86 -8.25 3.45 6.86
CA GLN A 86 -7.99 4.58 5.96
C GLN A 86 -6.70 4.39 5.14
N SER A 87 -5.61 3.94 5.75
CA SER A 87 -4.38 3.61 5.01
C SER A 87 -4.62 2.57 3.92
N LEU A 88 -5.41 1.53 4.19
CA LEU A 88 -5.76 0.50 3.21
C LEU A 88 -6.59 1.06 2.07
N VAL A 89 -7.62 1.86 2.38
CA VAL A 89 -8.46 2.50 1.35
C VAL A 89 -7.61 3.40 0.45
N ARG A 90 -6.79 4.28 1.04
CA ARG A 90 -5.90 5.16 0.29
C ARG A 90 -4.91 4.39 -0.57
N ALA A 91 -4.31 3.32 -0.04
CA ALA A 91 -3.40 2.45 -0.81
C ALA A 91 -4.07 1.91 -2.07
N ARG A 92 -5.26 1.33 -1.93
CA ARG A 92 -5.99 0.72 -3.05
C ARG A 92 -6.50 1.76 -4.04
N PHE A 93 -6.99 2.90 -3.56
CA PHE A 93 -7.50 3.96 -4.43
C PHE A 93 -6.38 4.66 -5.20
N CYS A 94 -5.25 4.99 -4.57
CA CYS A 94 -4.07 5.53 -5.24
C CYS A 94 -3.53 4.57 -6.31
N ASP A 95 -3.52 3.26 -6.03
CA ASP A 95 -3.12 2.23 -7.00
C ASP A 95 -4.11 2.13 -8.18
N ALA A 96 -5.41 2.25 -7.92
CA ALA A 96 -6.44 2.29 -8.96
C ALA A 96 -6.31 3.53 -9.86
N LEU A 97 -6.04 4.71 -9.29
CA LEU A 97 -5.76 5.94 -10.05
C LEU A 97 -4.54 5.79 -10.95
N ALA A 98 -3.45 5.22 -10.42
CA ALA A 98 -2.24 4.96 -11.19
C ALA A 98 -2.49 4.04 -12.39
N ASN A 99 -3.31 2.99 -12.20
CA ASN A 99 -3.73 2.10 -13.27
C ASN A 99 -4.63 2.80 -14.30
N HIS A 100 -5.56 3.63 -13.84
CA HIS A 100 -6.46 4.40 -14.70
C HIS A 100 -5.66 5.30 -15.66
N VAL A 101 -4.64 6.00 -15.15
CA VAL A 101 -3.76 6.85 -15.97
C VAL A 101 -2.66 6.08 -16.71
N LYS A 102 -2.65 4.74 -16.61
CA LYS A 102 -1.68 3.85 -17.25
C LYS A 102 -0.24 4.18 -16.88
N LEU A 103 0.02 4.45 -15.61
CA LEU A 103 1.36 4.76 -15.12
C LEU A 103 2.28 3.53 -15.26
N THR A 104 3.21 3.58 -16.21
CA THR A 104 4.04 2.43 -16.61
C THR A 104 5.20 2.12 -15.66
N LYS A 105 5.63 3.10 -14.86
CA LYS A 105 6.68 2.94 -13.83
C LYS A 105 6.07 3.11 -12.45
N ASN A 106 5.59 2.01 -11.88
CA ASN A 106 4.98 2.00 -10.56
C ASN A 106 5.53 0.81 -9.76
N PRO A 107 6.72 0.91 -9.14
CA PRO A 107 7.26 -0.11 -8.25
C PRO A 107 6.53 -0.03 -6.90
N PRO A 108 5.34 -0.62 -6.86
CA PRO A 108 4.08 -0.08 -6.30
C PRO A 108 4.08 1.28 -5.56
N SER A 109 4.77 2.30 -6.06
CA SER A 109 4.86 3.62 -5.41
C SER A 109 3.52 4.29 -5.11
N SER A 110 2.51 4.20 -5.99
CA SER A 110 1.19 4.79 -5.71
C SER A 110 0.49 4.08 -4.55
N PHE A 111 0.56 2.74 -4.52
CA PHE A 111 0.00 1.94 -3.44
C PHE A 111 0.70 2.25 -2.11
N LEU A 112 2.04 2.27 -2.10
CA LEU A 112 2.82 2.57 -0.89
C LEU A 112 2.59 4.00 -0.39
N THR A 113 2.42 4.96 -1.29
CA THR A 113 2.08 6.35 -0.94
C THR A 113 0.75 6.40 -0.18
N GLY A 114 -0.30 5.75 -0.70
CA GLY A 114 -1.57 5.68 0.01
C GLY A 114 -1.44 4.94 1.36
N LEU A 115 -0.74 3.81 1.38
CA LEU A 115 -0.59 2.97 2.58
C LEU A 115 0.16 3.68 3.72
N PHE A 116 1.23 4.41 3.38
CA PHE A 116 2.09 5.07 4.36
C PHE A 116 1.62 6.47 4.77
N SER A 117 0.55 6.98 4.16
CA SER A 117 -0.03 8.30 4.48
C SER A 117 -0.32 8.48 5.98
N ASN A 118 -0.83 7.45 6.66
CA ASN A 118 -1.14 7.52 8.10
C ASN A 118 -0.21 6.69 9.00
N VAL A 119 0.84 6.04 8.48
CA VAL A 119 1.66 5.15 9.34
C VAL A 119 2.38 5.91 10.44
N HIS A 120 2.80 7.14 10.18
CA HIS A 120 3.40 8.01 11.19
C HIS A 120 2.48 8.27 12.39
N LEU A 121 1.16 8.37 12.16
CA LEU A 121 0.15 8.48 13.21
C LEU A 121 0.00 7.18 14.00
N ILE A 122 0.09 6.04 13.32
CA ILE A 122 -0.03 4.71 13.94
C ILE A 122 1.16 4.40 14.85
N VAL A 123 2.37 4.78 14.42
CA VAL A 123 3.60 4.55 15.22
C VAL A 123 3.94 5.73 16.14
N GLU A 124 3.08 6.75 16.19
CA GLU A 124 3.24 7.96 17.00
C GLU A 124 4.62 8.64 16.82
N GLN A 125 5.07 8.75 15.56
CA GLN A 125 6.32 9.43 15.20
C GLN A 125 6.06 10.58 14.22
N PRO A 126 6.89 11.63 14.24
CA PRO A 126 6.88 12.64 13.18
C PRO A 126 7.07 12.00 11.81
N GLN A 127 6.29 12.46 10.82
CA GLN A 127 6.26 11.84 9.51
C GLN A 127 7.62 11.92 8.80
N ASP A 128 8.31 13.05 8.94
CA ASP A 128 9.66 13.26 8.40
C ASP A 128 10.69 12.31 9.03
N GLU A 129 10.65 12.12 10.36
CA GLU A 129 11.52 11.17 11.06
C GLU A 129 11.28 9.72 10.64
N LEU A 130 10.02 9.31 10.51
CA LEU A 130 9.68 7.96 10.03
C LEU A 130 10.17 7.74 8.59
N LEU A 131 9.87 8.68 7.68
CA LEU A 131 10.22 8.56 6.27
C LEU A 131 11.75 8.66 6.03
N ALA A 132 12.50 9.29 6.92
CA ALA A 132 13.96 9.29 6.89
C ALA A 132 14.55 7.88 7.13
N GLN A 133 13.86 7.04 7.91
CA GLN A 133 14.31 5.66 8.22
C GLN A 133 13.99 4.67 7.09
N LEU A 134 13.08 5.01 6.17
CA LEU A 134 12.64 4.13 5.10
C LEU A 134 13.43 4.41 3.80
N PRO A 135 13.89 3.37 3.08
CA PRO A 135 14.54 3.47 1.78
C PRO A 135 13.51 3.71 0.65
N LEU A 136 12.59 4.66 0.86
CA LEU A 136 11.59 5.06 -0.13
C LEU A 136 12.24 5.86 -1.26
N LEU A 137 11.71 5.71 -2.47
CA LEU A 137 12.01 6.59 -3.59
C LEU A 137 11.71 8.05 -3.21
N THR A 138 12.55 8.98 -3.72
CA THR A 138 12.39 10.42 -3.46
C THR A 138 10.99 10.91 -3.82
N GLU A 139 10.42 10.44 -4.93
CA GLU A 139 9.07 10.80 -5.38
C GLU A 139 7.99 10.42 -4.37
N VAL A 140 8.12 9.27 -3.71
CA VAL A 140 7.19 8.83 -2.65
C VAL A 140 7.35 9.67 -1.39
N LYS A 141 8.59 10.02 -1.01
CA LYS A 141 8.83 10.93 0.14
C LYS A 141 8.23 12.31 -0.10
N LEU A 142 8.41 12.87 -1.30
CA LEU A 142 7.85 14.16 -1.70
C LEU A 142 6.32 14.14 -1.73
N ALA A 143 5.72 13.07 -2.24
CA ALA A 143 4.27 12.88 -2.20
C ALA A 143 3.71 12.86 -0.77
N LEU A 144 4.34 12.10 0.12
CA LEU A 144 3.91 11.94 1.51
C LEU A 144 4.10 13.21 2.35
N LEU A 145 5.18 13.97 2.14
CA LEU A 145 5.50 15.15 2.94
C LEU A 145 4.92 16.45 2.39
N LYS A 146 4.82 16.57 1.06
CA LYS A 146 4.54 17.83 0.38
C LYS A 146 3.43 17.77 -0.65
N ARG A 147 2.83 16.58 -0.87
CA ARG A 147 1.87 16.32 -1.96
C ARG A 147 2.44 16.64 -3.35
N GLU A 148 3.76 16.58 -3.50
CA GLU A 148 4.41 16.88 -4.78
C GLU A 148 4.46 15.66 -5.72
N GLY A 149 4.37 15.93 -7.02
CA GLY A 149 4.45 14.93 -8.07
C GLY A 149 3.18 14.08 -8.21
N GLN A 150 3.24 13.09 -9.10
CA GLN A 150 2.05 12.31 -9.47
C GLN A 150 1.47 11.48 -8.32
N PHE A 151 2.32 10.90 -7.46
CA PHE A 151 1.86 10.17 -6.28
C PHE A 151 1.26 11.12 -5.23
N GLY A 152 1.80 12.33 -5.12
CA GLY A 152 1.29 13.38 -4.24
C GLY A 152 -0.10 13.84 -4.68
N TYR A 153 -0.27 14.04 -5.99
CA TYR A 153 -1.55 14.34 -6.61
C TYR A 153 -2.61 13.26 -6.34
N PHE A 154 -2.27 11.96 -6.50
CA PHE A 154 -3.22 10.89 -6.17
C PHE A 154 -3.62 10.91 -4.69
N LEU A 155 -2.66 11.13 -3.79
CA LEU A 155 -2.93 11.20 -2.37
C LEU A 155 -3.80 12.42 -2.02
N GLU A 156 -3.52 13.58 -2.59
CA GLU A 156 -4.29 14.81 -2.38
C GLU A 156 -5.73 14.66 -2.89
N LEU A 157 -5.92 14.09 -4.08
CA LEU A 157 -7.25 13.79 -4.60
C LEU A 157 -8.03 12.84 -3.68
N THR A 158 -7.34 11.84 -3.13
CA THR A 158 -7.95 10.90 -2.18
C THR A 158 -8.40 11.62 -0.91
N GLU A 159 -7.53 12.47 -0.35
CA GLU A 159 -7.80 13.22 0.87
C GLU A 159 -8.92 14.26 0.68
N ALA A 160 -8.97 14.94 -0.47
CA ALA A 160 -10.05 15.87 -0.82
C ALA A 160 -11.41 15.16 -0.92
N LEU A 161 -11.44 13.99 -1.56
CA LEU A 161 -12.65 13.16 -1.67
C LEU A 161 -13.14 12.69 -0.29
N GLU A 162 -12.23 12.24 0.58
CA GLU A 162 -12.54 11.82 1.95
C GLU A 162 -13.11 12.95 2.81
N GLN A 163 -12.63 14.18 2.59
CA GLN A 163 -13.06 15.38 3.34
C GLN A 163 -14.31 16.04 2.75
N ALA A 164 -14.84 15.51 1.64
CA ALA A 164 -15.92 16.14 0.86
C ALA A 164 -15.60 17.58 0.42
N ASP A 165 -14.31 17.87 0.14
CA ASP A 165 -13.87 19.12 -0.46
C ASP A 165 -14.12 19.07 -1.97
N TRP A 166 -15.39 19.28 -2.35
CA TRP A 166 -15.81 19.24 -3.75
C TRP A 166 -15.09 20.25 -4.63
N PRO A 167 -14.87 21.53 -4.21
CA PRO A 167 -14.10 22.47 -5.01
C PRO A 167 -12.69 21.97 -5.36
N LEU A 168 -11.95 21.44 -4.38
CA LEU A 168 -10.61 20.90 -4.64
C LEU A 168 -10.67 19.61 -5.46
N THR A 169 -11.63 18.74 -5.17
CA THR A 169 -11.83 17.49 -5.92
C THR A 169 -12.10 17.77 -7.39
N ASP A 170 -12.99 18.72 -7.70
CA ASP A 170 -13.35 19.13 -9.06
C ASP A 170 -12.17 19.77 -9.79
N ASP A 171 -11.34 20.56 -9.11
CA ASP A 171 -10.13 21.16 -9.68
C ASP A 171 -9.09 20.08 -10.02
N LEU A 172 -8.79 19.20 -9.07
CA LEU A 172 -7.85 18.10 -9.28
C LEU A 172 -8.32 17.18 -10.40
N LEU A 173 -9.61 16.87 -10.48
CA LEU A 173 -10.20 16.01 -11.51
C LEU A 173 -9.93 16.47 -12.94
N GLN A 174 -9.78 17.77 -13.19
CA GLN A 174 -9.49 18.30 -14.53
C GLN A 174 -8.14 17.81 -15.08
N SER A 175 -7.24 17.38 -14.21
CA SER A 175 -5.92 16.84 -14.59
C SER A 175 -5.93 15.33 -14.85
N LEU A 176 -7.03 14.63 -14.58
CA LEU A 176 -7.17 13.21 -14.92
C LEU A 176 -7.65 13.03 -16.37
N PRO A 177 -7.23 11.94 -17.03
CA PRO A 177 -7.85 11.50 -18.27
C PRO A 177 -9.37 11.33 -18.12
N GLU A 178 -10.11 11.54 -19.20
CA GLU A 178 -11.55 11.30 -19.22
C GLU A 178 -11.90 9.85 -18.87
N GLY A 179 -13.04 9.65 -18.22
CA GLY A 179 -13.57 8.34 -17.85
C GLY A 179 -13.15 7.84 -16.46
N ALA A 180 -12.53 8.69 -15.63
CA ALA A 180 -12.26 8.39 -14.23
C ALA A 180 -13.58 8.38 -13.42
N GLU A 181 -14.12 7.20 -13.15
CA GLU A 181 -15.27 7.03 -12.26
C GLU A 181 -14.80 6.92 -10.80
N LEU A 182 -14.51 8.08 -10.17
CA LEU A 182 -13.91 8.10 -8.82
C LEU A 182 -14.75 7.38 -7.76
N ALA A 183 -16.06 7.57 -7.76
CA ALA A 183 -16.93 6.99 -6.74
C ALA A 183 -16.92 5.45 -6.77
N PRO A 184 -17.14 4.77 -7.92
CA PRO A 184 -16.95 3.33 -8.03
C PRO A 184 -15.56 2.86 -7.63
N MET A 185 -14.50 3.54 -8.08
CA MET A 185 -13.12 3.19 -7.74
C MET A 185 -12.87 3.27 -6.22
N TYR A 186 -13.37 4.31 -5.57
CA TYR A 186 -13.23 4.50 -4.13
C TYR A 186 -14.06 3.49 -3.33
N LEU A 187 -15.29 3.19 -3.76
CA LEU A 187 -16.13 2.16 -3.13
C LEU A 187 -15.50 0.76 -3.26
N GLU A 188 -14.87 0.43 -4.39
CA GLU A 188 -14.08 -0.80 -4.53
C GLU A 188 -12.91 -0.80 -3.54
N ALA A 189 -12.21 0.32 -3.39
CA ALA A 189 -11.11 0.43 -2.42
C ALA A 189 -11.57 0.22 -0.97
N VAL A 190 -12.73 0.74 -0.60
CA VAL A 190 -13.38 0.49 0.70
C VAL A 190 -13.72 -0.99 0.87
N ALA A 191 -14.41 -1.60 -0.09
CA ALA A 191 -14.78 -3.01 -0.03
C ALA A 191 -13.55 -3.93 0.06
N TRP A 192 -12.49 -3.60 -0.67
CA TRP A 192 -11.21 -4.28 -0.60
C TRP A 192 -10.57 -4.15 0.79
N ALA A 193 -10.49 -2.95 1.35
CA ALA A 193 -9.91 -2.72 2.68
C ALA A 193 -10.65 -3.52 3.77
N GLU A 194 -11.98 -3.56 3.72
CA GLU A 194 -12.82 -4.37 4.62
C GLU A 194 -12.59 -5.88 4.44
N SER A 195 -12.31 -6.34 3.22
CA SER A 195 -11.94 -7.74 2.98
C SER A 195 -10.59 -8.08 3.59
N ILE A 196 -9.64 -7.14 3.56
CA ILE A 196 -8.32 -7.29 4.15
C ILE A 196 -8.42 -7.35 5.67
N LEU A 197 -9.10 -6.39 6.30
CA LEU A 197 -9.22 -6.32 7.77
C LEU A 197 -9.88 -7.57 8.39
N ARG A 198 -10.81 -8.22 7.69
CA ARG A 198 -11.43 -9.48 8.16
C ARG A 198 -10.48 -10.68 8.17
N GLN A 199 -9.33 -10.57 7.50
CA GLN A 199 -8.36 -11.66 7.34
C GLN A 199 -7.11 -11.49 8.18
N VAL A 200 -6.92 -10.35 8.84
CA VAL A 200 -5.80 -10.11 9.75
C VAL A 200 -6.19 -10.56 11.14
#